data_AF-A0A7S4JSK8-F1
#
_entry.id   AF-A0A7S4JSK8-F1
#
_cell.length_a   1.000
_cell.length_b   1.000
_cell.length_c   1.000
_cell.angle_alpha   90.00
_cell.angle_beta   90.00
_cell.angle_gamma   90.00
#
_symmetry.space_group_name_H-M   'P 1'
#
loop_
_entity.id
_entity.type
_entity.pdbx_description
1 polymer ?
#
loop_
_entity_poly.entity_id
_entity_poly.type
_entity_poly.pdbx_seq_one_letter_code
_entity_poly.pdbx_strand_id
1 'polypeptide(L)'
;FPNIKLVRSTRRPVLWFQSFYNYRLSQIEKGSGEIWHPPVKNLIGPCVEGSPYMKGDDGNTKNEKKSVCTDGANFHHYLSRLGKTPMDTEEEKNLLIHEISMHSLPSAKIFLMEIGQFSIENETLASTFEDDLGTFLGLSSHVNHLKHHRSRAKRPVADATKDIALNICEEEHDLVRSILVKAGRDAYVWIRDFCLRSPDVVVSSREHFLELIKMWQYDPCDSEDERLRRLLLEEEF
;
A
#
# COMPACT_ATOMS: atom_id res chain seq x y z
N PHE A 1 18.42 14.83 11.26
CA PHE A 1 17.45 14.52 12.32
C PHE A 1 17.79 13.16 12.95
N PRO A 2 18.58 13.13 14.02
CA PRO A 2 19.13 11.88 14.54
C PRO A 2 18.11 10.97 15.23
N ASN A 3 16.94 11.46 15.63
CA ASN A 3 15.94 10.66 16.39
C ASN A 3 14.56 10.68 15.72
N ILE A 4 14.48 10.59 14.39
CA ILE A 4 13.18 10.56 13.70
C ILE A 4 12.43 9.29 14.07
N LYS A 5 11.15 9.44 14.39
CA LYS A 5 10.17 8.36 14.41
C LYS A 5 9.28 8.48 13.16
N LEU A 6 9.31 7.46 12.31
CA LEU A 6 8.52 7.38 11.09
C LEU A 6 7.32 6.49 11.33
N VAL A 7 6.14 6.96 10.99
CA VAL A 7 4.92 6.15 11.00
C VAL A 7 4.53 5.88 9.54
N ARG A 8 4.46 4.60 9.15
CA ARG A 8 4.22 4.19 7.76
C ARG A 8 3.05 3.24 7.67
N SER A 9 1.99 3.71 7.03
CA SER A 9 0.82 2.90 6.70
C SER A 9 0.99 2.24 5.34
N THR A 10 0.61 0.98 5.30
CA THR A 10 0.57 0.14 4.10
C THR A 10 -0.80 -0.51 3.98
N ARG A 11 -1.08 -1.05 2.80
CA ARG A 11 -2.34 -1.72 2.46
C ARG A 11 -2.07 -2.77 1.40
N ARG A 12 -2.92 -3.79 1.29
CA ARG A 12 -2.89 -4.76 0.17
C ARG A 12 -2.73 -4.07 -1.19
N PRO A 13 -1.68 -4.37 -2.00
CA PRO A 13 -1.37 -3.69 -3.26
C PRO A 13 -2.54 -3.51 -4.23
N VAL A 14 -3.33 -4.56 -4.44
CA VAL A 14 -4.52 -4.53 -5.33
C VAL A 14 -5.55 -3.50 -4.86
N LEU A 15 -5.87 -3.51 -3.57
CA LEU A 15 -6.87 -2.59 -2.99
C LEU A 15 -6.32 -1.17 -2.85
N TRP A 16 -5.02 -1.02 -2.60
CA TRP A 16 -4.36 0.28 -2.65
C TRP A 16 -4.47 0.91 -4.04
N PHE A 17 -4.18 0.13 -5.08
CA PHE A 17 -4.19 0.60 -6.46
C PHE A 17 -5.59 1.07 -6.87
N GLN A 18 -6.62 0.26 -6.65
CA GLN A 18 -8.01 0.66 -6.91
C GLN A 18 -8.40 1.92 -6.12
N SER A 19 -8.09 1.94 -4.82
CA SER A 19 -8.41 3.09 -3.97
C SER A 19 -7.72 4.36 -4.44
N PHE A 20 -6.46 4.28 -4.88
CA PHE A 20 -5.70 5.44 -5.32
C PHE A 20 -6.16 5.92 -6.71
N TYR A 21 -6.47 5.01 -7.62
CA TYR A 21 -7.09 5.32 -8.92
C TYR A 21 -8.41 6.07 -8.74
N ASN A 22 -9.33 5.52 -7.94
CA ASN A 22 -10.64 6.14 -7.71
C ASN A 22 -10.52 7.47 -6.97
N TYR A 23 -9.55 7.60 -6.05
CA TYR A 23 -9.23 8.88 -5.44
C TYR A 23 -8.77 9.90 -6.50
N ARG A 24 -7.86 9.53 -7.40
CA ARG A 24 -7.38 10.43 -8.46
C ARG A 24 -8.49 10.86 -9.40
N LEU A 25 -9.35 9.92 -9.80
CA LEU A 25 -10.52 10.18 -10.62
C LEU A 25 -11.42 11.26 -9.99
N SER A 26 -11.71 11.14 -8.68
CA SER A 26 -12.53 12.12 -7.95
C SER A 26 -11.91 13.53 -7.84
N GLN A 27 -10.61 13.67 -8.08
CA GLN A 27 -9.93 14.98 -8.07
C GLN A 27 -9.90 15.64 -9.45
N ILE A 28 -9.98 14.87 -10.53
CA ILE A 28 -10.03 15.39 -11.91
C ILE A 28 -11.38 16.07 -12.15
N GLU A 29 -12.47 15.43 -11.73
CA GLU A 29 -13.85 15.94 -11.83
C GLU A 29 -14.00 17.38 -11.30
N LYS A 30 -13.26 17.73 -10.24
CA LYS A 30 -13.36 19.04 -9.59
C LYS A 30 -12.75 20.20 -10.40
N GLY A 31 -11.97 19.90 -11.45
CA GLY A 31 -11.13 20.89 -12.13
C GLY A 31 -11.33 21.02 -13.64
N SER A 32 -11.93 20.05 -14.32
CA SER A 32 -12.07 20.05 -15.79
C SER A 32 -13.39 19.42 -16.22
N GLY A 33 -14.10 20.06 -17.15
CA GLY A 33 -15.41 19.61 -17.65
C GLY A 33 -15.42 18.28 -18.42
N GLU A 34 -14.23 17.72 -18.71
CA GLU A 34 -14.08 16.38 -19.25
C GLU A 34 -13.26 15.53 -18.26
N ILE A 35 -13.81 14.40 -17.85
CA ILE A 35 -13.14 13.46 -16.95
C ILE A 35 -12.26 12.56 -17.80
N TRP A 36 -11.01 12.99 -18.02
CA TRP A 36 -10.03 12.13 -18.66
C TRP A 36 -9.53 11.07 -17.67
N HIS A 37 -9.73 9.80 -18.00
CA HIS A 37 -9.13 8.68 -17.30
C HIS A 37 -8.47 7.71 -18.31
N PRO A 38 -7.18 7.43 -18.16
CA PRO A 38 -6.48 6.47 -19.00
C PRO A 38 -6.79 5.00 -18.65
N PRO A 39 -6.77 4.09 -19.63
CA PRO A 39 -7.01 2.67 -19.44
C PRO A 39 -6.06 2.04 -18.41
N VAL A 40 -6.58 1.13 -17.57
CA VAL A 40 -5.82 0.53 -16.47
C VAL A 40 -4.59 -0.25 -16.95
N LYS A 41 -4.66 -0.90 -18.12
CA LYS A 41 -3.49 -1.58 -18.74
C LYS A 41 -2.31 -0.64 -19.01
N ASN A 42 -2.55 0.66 -19.18
CA ASN A 42 -1.50 1.66 -19.40
C ASN A 42 -0.84 2.11 -18.09
N LEU A 43 -1.26 1.57 -16.92
CA LEU A 43 -0.68 1.80 -15.60
C LEU A 43 0.37 0.77 -15.20
N ILE A 44 0.62 -0.22 -16.05
CA ILE A 44 1.60 -1.26 -15.78
C ILE A 44 3.01 -0.68 -15.90
N GLY A 45 3.81 -0.91 -14.86
CA GLY A 45 5.21 -0.51 -14.76
C GLY A 45 5.46 0.74 -13.90
N PRO A 46 6.55 1.48 -14.19
CA PRO A 46 7.05 2.54 -13.32
C PRO A 46 6.24 3.84 -13.39
N CYS A 47 6.20 4.56 -12.27
CA CYS A 47 5.60 5.88 -12.15
C CYS A 47 6.58 6.96 -12.66
N VAL A 48 6.92 6.95 -13.95
CA VAL A 48 7.89 7.89 -14.56
C VAL A 48 7.23 8.96 -15.42
N GLU A 49 7.99 10.03 -15.69
CA GLU A 49 7.63 11.07 -16.64
C GLU A 49 7.43 10.49 -18.04
N GLY A 50 6.42 10.97 -18.77
CA GLY A 50 6.01 10.37 -20.05
C GLY A 50 5.11 9.14 -19.92
N SER A 51 4.88 8.61 -18.71
CA SER A 51 3.73 7.74 -18.48
C SER A 51 2.43 8.50 -18.82
N PRO A 52 1.35 7.82 -19.25
CA PRO A 52 0.13 8.48 -19.74
C PRO A 52 -0.41 9.55 -18.78
N TYR A 53 -0.12 9.41 -17.49
CA TYR A 53 -0.65 10.18 -16.37
C TYR A 53 0.28 11.29 -15.88
N MET A 54 1.57 11.25 -16.25
CA MET A 54 2.43 12.42 -16.16
C MET A 54 2.31 13.11 -17.50
N LYS A 55 1.29 13.97 -17.66
CA LYS A 55 1.30 14.93 -18.76
C LYS A 55 2.67 15.59 -18.71
N GLY A 56 3.47 15.34 -19.74
CA GLY A 56 4.75 16.01 -19.91
C GLY A 56 4.48 17.49 -19.75
N ASP A 57 5.35 18.13 -18.98
CA ASP A 57 5.31 19.55 -18.68
C ASP A 57 4.98 20.30 -19.97
N ASP A 58 3.74 20.77 -20.13
CA ASP A 58 3.36 21.67 -21.22
C ASP A 58 3.95 23.08 -20.98
N GLY A 59 4.96 23.16 -20.10
CA GLY A 59 5.63 24.36 -19.62
C GLY A 59 4.74 25.22 -18.73
N ASN A 60 3.49 24.83 -18.47
CA ASN A 60 2.49 25.73 -17.92
C ASN A 60 1.63 25.14 -16.79
N THR A 61 1.70 23.84 -16.54
CA THR A 61 0.98 23.21 -15.43
C THR A 61 1.91 22.71 -14.33
N LYS A 62 2.19 23.59 -13.36
CA LYS A 62 2.88 23.31 -12.07
C LYS A 62 2.21 22.22 -11.18
N ASN A 63 1.28 21.46 -11.71
CA ASN A 63 0.58 20.40 -11.00
C ASN A 63 1.17 19.05 -11.42
N GLU A 64 2.35 18.72 -10.89
CA GLU A 64 2.91 17.36 -10.88
C GLU A 64 1.94 16.43 -10.13
N LYS A 65 0.87 16.00 -10.81
CA LYS A 65 -0.08 15.05 -10.24
C LYS A 65 0.60 13.68 -10.27
N LYS A 66 1.21 13.29 -9.14
CA LYS A 66 1.75 11.94 -8.92
C LYS A 66 0.82 10.87 -9.51
N SER A 67 1.30 10.12 -10.49
CA SER A 67 0.49 9.10 -11.16
C SER A 67 0.13 7.94 -10.23
N VAL A 68 -0.92 7.21 -10.58
CA VAL A 68 -1.08 5.81 -10.16
C VAL A 68 -0.19 4.96 -11.08
N CYS A 69 0.38 3.86 -10.60
CA CYS A 69 1.06 2.85 -11.44
C CYS A 69 1.23 1.58 -10.61
N THR A 70 1.51 0.45 -11.24
CA THR A 70 1.72 -0.81 -10.50
C THR A 70 2.97 -0.77 -9.63
N ASP A 71 4.04 -0.10 -10.07
CA ASP A 71 5.28 -0.01 -9.27
C ASP A 71 5.11 0.75 -7.97
N GLY A 72 4.17 1.70 -7.94
CA GLY A 72 3.80 2.43 -6.72
C GLY A 72 3.24 1.52 -5.63
N ALA A 73 2.79 0.32 -5.98
CA ALA A 73 2.28 -0.69 -5.05
C ALA A 73 3.39 -1.62 -4.50
N ASN A 74 4.64 -1.52 -5.00
CA ASN A 74 5.79 -2.24 -4.46
C ASN A 74 6.28 -1.59 -3.15
N PHE A 75 5.48 -1.65 -2.08
CA PHE A 75 5.78 -0.94 -0.83
C PHE A 75 7.16 -1.31 -0.24
N HIS A 76 7.55 -2.57 -0.38
CA HIS A 76 8.86 -3.09 0.05
C HIS A 76 10.03 -2.38 -0.64
N HIS A 77 9.90 -2.00 -1.92
CA HIS A 77 10.92 -1.20 -2.63
C HIS A 77 11.10 0.19 -2.01
N TYR A 78 10.03 0.81 -1.51
CA TYR A 78 10.15 2.13 -0.88
C TYR A 78 10.62 2.05 0.57
N LEU A 79 10.27 0.96 1.27
CA LEU A 79 10.71 0.69 2.63
C LEU A 79 12.20 0.32 2.70
N SER A 80 12.70 -0.48 1.76
CA SER A 80 14.11 -0.90 1.69
C SER A 80 15.06 0.31 1.63
N ARG A 81 14.65 1.40 0.97
CA ARG A 81 15.40 2.65 0.87
C ARG A 81 15.75 3.28 2.21
N LEU A 82 15.01 2.96 3.27
CA LEU A 82 15.26 3.47 4.62
C LEU A 82 16.49 2.83 5.27
N GLY A 83 17.09 1.82 4.62
CA GLY A 83 18.33 1.18 5.04
C GLY A 83 18.17 0.38 6.32
N LYS A 84 17.01 -0.27 6.49
CA LYS A 84 16.69 -1.03 7.72
C LYS A 84 17.03 -2.51 7.65
N THR A 85 17.39 -2.99 6.47
CA THR A 85 17.87 -4.34 6.25
C THR A 85 19.28 -4.31 5.63
N PRO A 86 20.09 -5.37 5.81
CA PRO A 86 21.44 -5.43 5.24
C PRO A 86 21.47 -5.45 3.71
N MET A 87 20.51 -6.08 3.03
CA MET A 87 20.49 -6.27 1.57
C MET A 87 21.76 -6.96 1.04
N ASP A 88 22.32 -7.89 1.82
CA ASP A 88 23.58 -8.58 1.52
C ASP A 88 23.39 -9.98 0.91
N THR A 89 22.20 -10.57 1.04
CA THR A 89 21.85 -11.88 0.46
C THR A 89 21.22 -11.75 -0.92
N GLU A 90 21.41 -12.75 -1.79
CA GLU A 90 20.78 -12.77 -3.12
C GLU A 90 19.27 -12.99 -3.01
N GLU A 91 18.83 -13.76 -2.01
CA GLU A 91 17.42 -13.98 -1.71
C GLU A 91 16.70 -12.66 -1.41
N GLU A 92 17.31 -11.78 -0.61
CA GLU A 92 16.74 -10.46 -0.33
C GLU A 92 16.73 -9.56 -1.56
N LYS A 93 17.85 -9.51 -2.30
CA LYS A 93 17.99 -8.64 -3.48
C LYS A 93 17.02 -9.02 -4.60
N ASN A 94 16.73 -10.31 -4.77
CA ASN A 94 15.76 -10.80 -5.76
C ASN A 94 14.32 -10.35 -5.45
N LEU A 95 14.03 -10.00 -4.19
CA LEU A 95 12.75 -9.38 -3.80
C LEU A 95 12.76 -7.86 -3.98
N LEU A 96 13.91 -7.22 -4.24
CA LEU A 96 14.08 -5.76 -4.28
C LEU A 96 14.65 -5.29 -5.62
N ILE A 97 14.18 -5.86 -6.74
CA ILE A 97 14.71 -5.54 -8.07
C ILE A 97 14.24 -4.13 -8.48
N HIS A 98 15.00 -3.11 -8.09
CA HIS A 98 14.73 -1.71 -8.40
C HIS A 98 16.00 -0.85 -8.41
N GLU A 99 16.02 0.22 -9.21
CA GLU A 99 17.14 1.16 -9.30
C GLU A 99 17.07 2.32 -8.29
N ILE A 100 16.13 2.24 -7.34
CA ILE A 100 15.87 3.35 -6.43
C ILE A 100 17.00 3.51 -5.40
N SER A 101 17.52 4.74 -5.28
CA SER A 101 18.61 5.06 -4.35
C SER A 101 18.22 4.86 -2.88
N MET A 102 19.14 4.29 -2.11
CA MET A 102 19.01 4.14 -0.67
C MET A 102 19.29 5.48 0.04
N HIS A 103 18.44 5.83 1.00
CA HIS A 103 18.62 6.95 1.90
C HIS A 103 18.69 6.40 3.32
N SER A 104 19.88 5.95 3.71
CA SER A 104 20.07 5.36 5.03
C SER A 104 19.72 6.36 6.12
N LEU A 105 18.76 5.99 6.96
CA LEU A 105 18.39 6.71 8.17
C LEU A 105 18.72 5.81 9.37
N PRO A 106 20.02 5.63 9.69
CA PRO A 106 20.46 4.59 10.63
C PRO A 106 19.80 4.73 12.00
N SER A 107 19.59 5.95 12.47
CA SER A 107 18.99 6.23 13.79
C SER A 107 17.47 6.41 13.78
N ALA A 108 16.81 6.37 12.62
CA ALA A 108 15.35 6.51 12.55
C ALA A 108 14.66 5.22 12.99
N LYS A 109 13.56 5.32 13.73
CA LYS A 109 12.69 4.17 14.02
C LYS A 109 11.47 4.20 13.12
N ILE A 110 10.93 3.05 12.76
CA ILE A 110 9.76 2.91 11.90
C ILE A 110 8.68 2.17 12.68
N PHE A 111 7.50 2.75 12.75
CA PHE A 111 6.28 2.05 13.09
C PHE A 111 5.57 1.70 11.79
N LEU A 112 5.64 0.44 11.39
CA LEU A 112 4.99 -0.07 10.20
C LEU A 112 3.59 -0.55 10.60
N MET A 113 2.57 -0.11 9.86
CA MET A 113 1.19 -0.52 10.11
C MET A 113 0.51 -0.97 8.82
N GLU A 114 -0.42 -1.89 8.96
CA GLU A 114 -1.38 -2.28 7.92
C GLU A 114 -2.73 -1.64 8.23
N ILE A 115 -3.39 -1.04 7.23
CA ILE A 115 -4.61 -0.26 7.48
C ILE A 115 -5.79 -1.10 8.02
N GLY A 116 -5.80 -2.41 7.80
CA GLY A 116 -6.74 -3.36 8.36
C GLY A 116 -6.62 -3.54 9.87
N GLN A 117 -5.51 -3.13 10.49
CA GLN A 117 -5.39 -3.09 11.96
C GLN A 117 -6.35 -2.09 12.61
N PHE A 118 -6.93 -1.17 11.83
CA PHE A 118 -8.00 -0.27 12.27
C PHE A 118 -9.41 -0.89 12.14
N SER A 119 -9.54 -2.18 11.85
CA SER A 119 -10.85 -2.83 11.74
C SER A 119 -11.59 -2.75 13.08
N ILE A 120 -12.80 -2.22 13.04
CA ILE A 120 -13.68 -2.02 14.21
C ILE A 120 -14.20 -3.36 14.74
N GLU A 121 -14.10 -4.42 13.94
CA GLU A 121 -14.56 -5.76 14.30
C GLU A 121 -13.81 -6.32 15.52
N ASN A 122 -12.62 -5.80 15.83
CA ASN A 122 -11.86 -6.19 17.01
C ASN A 122 -11.34 -4.97 17.79
N GLU A 123 -12.21 -4.43 18.65
CA GLU A 123 -11.90 -3.28 19.52
C GLU A 123 -10.66 -3.52 20.41
N THR A 124 -10.40 -4.77 20.82
CA THR A 124 -9.21 -5.11 21.61
C THR A 124 -7.94 -4.90 20.81
N LEU A 125 -7.87 -5.42 19.57
CA LEU A 125 -6.70 -5.22 18.71
C LEU A 125 -6.51 -3.75 18.33
N ALA A 126 -7.61 -3.02 18.09
CA ALA A 126 -7.56 -1.58 17.83
C ALA A 126 -7.01 -0.80 19.05
N SER A 127 -7.43 -1.13 20.26
CA SER A 127 -6.90 -0.51 21.49
C SER A 127 -5.42 -0.83 21.69
N THR A 128 -5.00 -2.09 21.50
CA THR A 128 -3.59 -2.48 21.56
C THR A 128 -2.75 -1.70 20.54
N PHE A 129 -3.27 -1.53 19.33
CA PHE A 129 -2.62 -0.73 18.30
C PHE A 129 -2.42 0.73 18.73
N GLU A 130 -3.44 1.35 19.32
CA GLU A 130 -3.38 2.73 19.79
C GLU A 130 -2.36 2.92 20.93
N ASP A 131 -2.29 1.96 21.86
CA ASP A 131 -1.30 1.92 22.94
C ASP A 131 0.13 1.75 22.40
N ASP A 132 0.34 0.81 21.47
CA ASP A 132 1.64 0.57 20.85
C ASP A 132 2.12 1.78 20.06
N LEU A 133 1.23 2.43 19.31
CA LEU A 133 1.54 3.65 18.57
C LEU A 133 1.85 4.81 19.52
N GLY A 134 1.07 4.97 20.60
CA GLY A 134 1.30 5.98 21.63
C GLY A 134 2.67 5.79 22.30
N THR A 135 2.98 4.56 22.67
CA THR A 135 4.27 4.14 23.23
C THR A 135 5.42 4.42 22.26
N PHE A 136 5.26 4.01 20.99
CA PHE A 136 6.25 4.27 19.94
C PHE A 136 6.52 5.77 19.81
N LEU A 137 5.48 6.61 19.78
CA LEU A 137 5.59 8.06 19.67
C LEU A 137 6.14 8.71 20.95
N GLY A 138 6.02 8.04 22.10
CA GLY A 138 6.44 8.56 23.41
C GLY A 138 5.43 9.57 23.97
N LEU A 139 4.15 9.33 23.71
CA LEU A 139 3.06 10.16 24.25
C LEU A 139 2.87 9.84 25.74
N SER A 140 2.70 10.88 26.55
CA SER A 140 2.42 10.75 27.99
C SER A 140 0.96 10.44 28.28
N SER A 141 0.07 10.67 27.31
CA SER A 141 -1.36 10.36 27.38
C SER A 141 -1.73 9.33 26.33
N HIS A 142 -2.73 8.51 26.63
CA HIS A 142 -3.31 7.58 25.68
C HIS A 142 -3.77 8.31 24.40
N VAL A 143 -3.58 7.67 23.25
CA VAL A 143 -4.09 8.19 21.98
C VAL A 143 -5.61 8.09 22.06
N ASN A 144 -6.33 9.20 21.90
CA ASN A 144 -7.79 9.13 21.87
C ASN A 144 -8.22 8.12 20.81
N HIS A 145 -9.13 7.22 21.16
CA HIS A 145 -9.73 6.26 20.22
C HIS A 145 -10.01 6.97 18.91
N LEU A 146 -9.42 6.44 17.84
CA LEU A 146 -9.58 6.98 16.51
C LEU A 146 -11.06 6.91 16.18
N LYS A 147 -11.73 8.06 16.28
CA LYS A 147 -13.15 8.15 15.95
C LYS A 147 -13.31 7.57 14.56
N HIS A 148 -14.28 6.68 14.41
CA HIS A 148 -14.68 6.19 13.10
C HIS A 148 -14.74 7.40 12.19
N HIS A 149 -13.90 7.40 11.15
CA HIS A 149 -13.99 8.44 10.14
C HIS A 149 -15.35 8.21 9.48
N ARG A 150 -16.39 8.88 9.99
CA ARG A 150 -17.68 8.96 9.31
C ARG A 150 -17.32 9.65 8.04
N SER A 151 -17.16 8.90 6.95
CA SER A 151 -16.95 9.44 5.62
C SER A 151 -17.97 10.55 5.49
N ARG A 152 -17.50 11.80 5.57
CA ARG A 152 -18.33 13.01 5.63
C ARG A 152 -19.42 12.79 4.60
N ALA A 153 -20.68 12.62 5.07
CA ALA A 153 -21.77 11.95 4.36
C ALA A 153 -21.48 11.91 2.88
N LYS A 154 -21.01 10.73 2.38
CA LYS A 154 -20.40 10.55 1.05
C LYS A 154 -21.01 11.60 0.15
N ARG A 155 -20.29 12.69 -0.15
CA ARG A 155 -20.71 13.48 -1.31
C ARG A 155 -20.81 12.42 -2.38
N PRO A 156 -22.01 12.18 -2.95
CA PRO A 156 -22.14 11.12 -3.93
C PRO A 156 -20.98 11.34 -4.88
N VAL A 157 -20.15 10.29 -5.04
CA VAL A 157 -19.27 10.20 -6.21
C VAL A 157 -20.18 10.67 -7.32
N ALA A 158 -19.92 11.86 -7.88
CA ALA A 158 -20.95 12.49 -8.70
C ALA A 158 -21.34 11.45 -9.73
N ASP A 159 -22.62 11.31 -10.05
CA ASP A 159 -23.09 10.17 -10.86
C ASP A 159 -22.22 9.96 -12.12
N ALA A 160 -21.64 11.04 -12.66
CA ALA A 160 -20.64 11.06 -13.72
C ALA A 160 -19.36 10.21 -13.52
N THR A 161 -18.86 9.99 -12.30
CA THR A 161 -17.67 9.18 -12.03
C THR A 161 -17.99 7.76 -11.57
N LYS A 162 -19.26 7.44 -11.29
CA LYS A 162 -19.65 6.12 -10.77
C LYS A 162 -19.46 5.01 -11.81
N ASP A 163 -19.79 5.29 -13.06
CA ASP A 163 -19.73 4.31 -14.17
C ASP A 163 -18.29 4.10 -14.69
N ILE A 164 -17.36 4.98 -14.32
CA ILE A 164 -15.94 4.90 -14.70
C ILE A 164 -15.02 4.66 -13.49
N ALA A 165 -15.61 4.48 -12.31
CA ALA A 165 -14.86 4.10 -11.12
C ALA A 165 -14.30 2.69 -11.34
N LEU A 166 -13.00 2.53 -11.08
CA LEU A 166 -12.33 1.25 -11.22
C LEU A 166 -12.91 0.24 -10.23
N ASN A 167 -13.45 -0.83 -10.80
CA ASN A 167 -13.69 -2.09 -10.11
C ASN A 167 -12.61 -3.09 -10.54
N ILE A 168 -11.55 -3.25 -9.73
CA ILE A 168 -10.37 -4.03 -10.14
C ILE A 168 -10.69 -5.50 -10.40
N CYS A 169 -11.84 -6.00 -9.92
CA CYS A 169 -12.24 -7.40 -10.06
C CYS A 169 -12.90 -7.73 -11.41
N GLU A 170 -13.01 -6.77 -12.33
CA GLU A 170 -13.44 -7.04 -13.70
C GLU A 170 -12.36 -7.80 -14.48
N GLU A 171 -12.78 -8.70 -15.37
CA GLU A 171 -11.90 -9.62 -16.12
C GLU A 171 -10.84 -8.88 -16.95
N GLU A 172 -11.16 -7.69 -17.48
CA GLU A 172 -10.22 -6.88 -18.24
C GLU A 172 -9.02 -6.36 -17.41
N HIS A 173 -9.05 -6.54 -16.08
CA HIS A 173 -7.99 -6.12 -15.17
C HIS A 173 -7.15 -7.28 -14.62
N ASP A 174 -7.39 -8.52 -15.06
CA ASP A 174 -6.69 -9.72 -14.60
C ASP A 174 -5.17 -9.59 -14.67
N LEU A 175 -4.65 -9.07 -15.79
CA LEU A 175 -3.22 -8.85 -15.97
C LEU A 175 -2.67 -7.90 -14.90
N VAL A 176 -3.35 -6.77 -14.65
CA VAL A 176 -2.93 -5.78 -13.66
C VAL A 176 -3.02 -6.36 -12.25
N ARG A 177 -4.08 -7.12 -11.93
CA ARG A 177 -4.19 -7.83 -10.65
C ARG A 177 -3.06 -8.81 -10.44
N SER A 178 -2.72 -9.62 -11.44
CA SER A 178 -1.64 -10.62 -11.32
C SER A 178 -0.29 -9.96 -10.94
N ILE A 179 0.01 -8.79 -11.52
CA ILE A 179 1.22 -8.01 -11.22
C ILE A 179 1.18 -7.48 -9.79
N LEU A 180 0.04 -6.91 -9.37
CA LEU A 180 -0.15 -6.37 -8.02
C LEU A 180 -0.16 -7.47 -6.94
N VAL A 181 -0.68 -8.65 -7.25
CA VAL A 181 -0.64 -9.84 -6.37
C VAL A 181 0.79 -10.34 -6.23
N LYS A 182 1.55 -10.41 -7.32
CA LYS A 182 2.99 -10.72 -7.26
C LYS A 182 3.74 -9.70 -6.37
N ALA A 183 3.51 -8.41 -6.57
CA ALA A 183 4.08 -7.36 -5.72
C ALA A 183 3.70 -7.53 -4.24
N GLY A 184 2.47 -7.96 -3.96
CA GLY A 184 2.01 -8.29 -2.61
C GLY A 184 2.71 -9.49 -2.01
N ARG A 185 2.98 -10.53 -2.82
CA ARG A 185 3.74 -11.70 -2.42
C ARG A 185 5.19 -11.36 -2.08
N ASP A 186 5.86 -10.66 -2.98
CA ASP A 186 7.26 -10.27 -2.79
C ASP A 186 7.39 -9.35 -1.55
N ALA A 187 6.43 -8.42 -1.37
CA ALA A 187 6.36 -7.56 -0.19
C ALA A 187 6.14 -8.34 1.10
N TYR A 188 5.24 -9.32 1.12
CA TYR A 188 4.98 -10.15 2.30
C TYR A 188 6.25 -10.90 2.74
N VAL A 189 6.90 -11.59 1.80
CA VAL A 189 8.13 -12.34 2.07
C VAL A 189 9.22 -11.40 2.58
N TRP A 190 9.45 -10.28 1.88
CA TRP A 190 10.49 -9.34 2.28
C TRP A 190 10.22 -8.71 3.66
N ILE A 191 8.98 -8.30 3.93
CA ILE A 191 8.62 -7.70 5.22
C ILE A 191 8.81 -8.70 6.35
N ARG A 192 8.27 -9.92 6.21
CA ARG A 192 8.35 -10.98 7.22
C ARG A 192 9.78 -11.40 7.50
N ASP A 193 10.55 -11.67 6.44
CA ASP A 193 11.84 -12.35 6.54
C ASP A 193 13.02 -11.40 6.68
N PHE A 194 12.90 -10.13 6.28
CA PHE A 194 14.02 -9.19 6.33
C PHE A 194 13.67 -7.93 7.13
N CYS A 195 12.63 -7.20 6.71
CA CYS A 195 12.29 -5.90 7.32
C CYS A 195 12.04 -5.99 8.82
N LEU A 196 11.19 -6.94 9.24
CA LEU A 196 10.80 -7.11 10.64
C LEU A 196 11.85 -7.81 11.52
N ARG A 197 13.02 -8.15 10.97
CA ARG A 197 14.20 -8.55 11.77
C ARG A 197 14.98 -7.35 12.27
N SER A 198 14.79 -6.18 11.67
CA SER A 198 15.42 -4.94 12.11
C SER A 198 14.89 -4.52 13.48
N PRO A 199 15.76 -4.21 14.47
CA PRO A 199 15.31 -3.73 15.78
C PRO A 199 14.70 -2.32 15.72
N ASP A 200 14.87 -1.62 14.60
CA ASP A 200 14.32 -0.28 14.37
C ASP A 200 12.91 -0.30 13.75
N VAL A 201 12.41 -1.46 13.35
CA VAL A 201 11.08 -1.62 12.75
C VAL A 201 10.15 -2.27 13.77
N VAL A 202 9.13 -1.52 14.16
CA VAL A 202 8.11 -1.91 15.13
C VAL A 202 6.77 -2.06 14.41
N VAL A 203 6.00 -3.06 14.80
CA VAL A 203 4.60 -3.26 14.41
C VAL A 203 3.79 -3.50 15.68
N SER A 204 2.52 -3.12 15.70
CA SER A 204 1.61 -3.57 16.76
C SER A 204 1.10 -4.97 16.47
N SER A 205 0.90 -5.78 17.51
CA SER A 205 0.29 -7.12 17.44
C SER A 205 0.86 -7.95 16.28
N ARG A 206 2.14 -8.32 16.39
CA ARG A 206 2.96 -8.85 15.28
C ARG A 206 2.29 -9.99 14.52
N GLU A 207 1.69 -10.94 15.23
CA GLU A 207 1.00 -12.09 14.67
C GLU A 207 -0.17 -11.65 13.79
N HIS A 208 -1.03 -10.76 14.30
CA HIS A 208 -2.14 -10.20 13.55
C HIS A 208 -1.67 -9.36 12.34
N PHE A 209 -0.62 -8.56 12.50
CA PHE A 209 -0.01 -7.84 11.39
C PHE A 209 0.44 -8.81 10.28
N LEU A 210 1.12 -9.91 10.65
CA LEU A 210 1.56 -10.93 9.72
C LEU A 210 0.39 -11.65 9.03
N GLU A 211 -0.71 -11.92 9.73
CA GLU A 211 -1.94 -12.46 9.13
C GLU A 211 -2.51 -11.52 8.07
N LEU A 212 -2.61 -10.21 8.37
CA LEU A 212 -3.11 -9.21 7.42
C LEU A 212 -2.25 -9.12 6.17
N ILE A 213 -0.93 -9.06 6.32
CA ILE A 213 -0.03 -8.96 5.16
C ILE A 213 0.15 -10.29 4.43
N LYS A 214 -0.07 -11.45 5.08
CA LYS A 214 -0.13 -12.76 4.41
C LYS A 214 -1.23 -12.78 3.35
N MET A 215 -2.33 -12.07 3.58
CA MET A 215 -3.42 -11.97 2.62
C MET A 215 -3.05 -11.19 1.35
N TRP A 216 -1.93 -10.46 1.33
CA TRP A 216 -1.48 -9.75 0.14
C TRP A 216 -0.99 -10.66 -0.98
N GLN A 217 -0.68 -11.92 -0.65
CA GLN A 217 -0.22 -12.93 -1.60
C GLN A 217 -1.32 -13.49 -2.50
N TYR A 218 -2.59 -13.27 -2.14
CA TYR A 218 -3.75 -13.79 -2.85
C TYR A 218 -4.41 -12.68 -3.68
N ASP A 219 -5.25 -13.03 -4.64
CA ASP A 219 -6.12 -12.05 -5.33
C ASP A 219 -7.34 -11.74 -4.44
N PRO A 220 -7.69 -10.47 -4.16
CA PRO A 220 -8.90 -10.15 -3.41
C PRO A 220 -10.20 -10.46 -4.17
N CYS A 221 -10.11 -10.70 -5.47
CA CYS A 221 -11.24 -10.96 -6.36
C CYS A 221 -11.52 -12.45 -6.55
N ASP A 222 -10.61 -13.33 -6.12
CA ASP A 222 -10.84 -14.78 -6.10
C ASP A 222 -12.04 -15.10 -5.17
N SER A 223 -12.85 -16.07 -5.58
CA SER A 223 -13.88 -16.64 -4.71
C SER A 223 -13.27 -17.31 -3.47
N GLU A 224 -14.06 -17.50 -2.41
CA GLU A 224 -13.57 -18.19 -1.21
C GLU A 224 -13.06 -19.60 -1.53
N ASP A 225 -13.75 -20.32 -2.43
CA ASP A 225 -13.35 -21.65 -2.89
C ASP A 225 -11.99 -21.64 -3.62
N GLU A 226 -11.76 -20.66 -4.50
CA GLU A 226 -10.47 -20.50 -5.19
C GLU A 226 -9.35 -20.14 -4.22
N ARG A 227 -9.64 -19.26 -3.25
CA ARG A 227 -8.68 -18.90 -2.21
C ARG A 227 -8.31 -20.12 -1.36
N LEU A 228 -9.29 -20.92 -0.93
CA LEU A 228 -9.05 -22.14 -0.16
C LEU A 228 -8.25 -23.16 -0.96
N ARG A 229 -8.55 -23.35 -2.26
CA ARG A 229 -7.76 -24.24 -3.13
C ARG A 229 -6.30 -23.81 -3.21
N ARG A 230 -6.02 -22.51 -3.34
CA ARG A 230 -4.64 -22.00 -3.37
C ARG A 230 -3.92 -22.20 -2.04
N LEU A 231 -4.59 -21.96 -0.91
CA LEU A 231 -4.02 -22.18 0.42
C LEU A 231 -3.61 -23.64 0.63
N LEU A 232 -4.46 -24.59 0.21
CA LEU A 232 -4.16 -26.03 0.34
C LEU A 232 -2.98 -26.48 -0.53
N LEU A 233 -2.77 -25.85 -1.70
CA LEU A 233 -1.63 -26.17 -2.58
C LEU A 233 -0.30 -25.61 -2.06
N GLU A 234 -0.31 -24.56 -1.26
CA GLU A 234 0.91 -23.93 -0.71
C GLU A 234 1.42 -24.65 0.56
N GLU A 235 0.59 -25.43 1.26
CA GLU A 235 1.03 -26.23 2.43
C GLU A 235 1.77 -27.52 2.06
N GLU A 236 1.81 -27.89 0.77
CA GLU A 236 2.50 -29.08 0.27
C GLU A 236 3.97 -28.84 -0.15
N PHE A 237 4.50 -27.62 0.00
CA PHE A 237 5.88 -27.22 -0.36
C PHE A 237 6.63 -26.56 0.81
#